data_AF-A0A953RNP4-F1
#
_entry.id   AF-A0A953RNP4-F1
#
_cell.length_a   1.000
_cell.length_b   1.000
_cell.length_c   1.000
_cell.angle_alpha   90.00
_cell.angle_beta   90.00
_cell.angle_gamma   90.00
#
_symmetry.space_group_name_H-M   'P 1'
#
loop_
_entity.id
_entity.type
_entity.pdbx_description
1 polymer ?
#
loop_
_entity_poly.entity_id
_entity_poly.type
_entity_poly.pdbx_seq_one_letter_code
_entity_poly.pdbx_strand_id
1 'polypeptide(L)'
;MQTLSSTLFPCYAAGDRPTAAAVAAFLERGAGVRVFLDEGEMRPGEDLVAKARDARMADIVLVFFSRDSMPPRWARAQWEDALVHEPAAEGVRIGFVRSDDCVPPAVLKPRFELAGLPLKPLRELKRWVRHHEPRYHEPAYIPPPVPRCPGHDAGLEVLGIAIADRAGRETVESLGLAFEFVRAYRDDFDEIFVLECANRTLSALAGDLGAQLGLRLQGDLDHNLDRLRDFCSARRFLLLLADVRTADPHELIFGGRSSTLLATGGGLEPARDPLRQVQHAFTPLDPATSWTELCGLARLGRRLTQEQGRLAECYELMQEWHAAAQVHGDRKVLDESAREMVWILEGWGREEEARSLDRRRAIEFDDQMHLPF
;
A
#
# COMPACT_ATOMS: atom_id res chain seq x y z
N MET A 1 -10.91 -7.75 -9.56
CA MET A 1 -11.25 -8.60 -8.40
C MET A 1 -11.73 -7.70 -7.28
N GLN A 2 -13.04 -7.60 -7.04
CA GLN A 2 -13.55 -6.87 -5.87
C GLN A 2 -13.10 -7.62 -4.62
N THR A 3 -12.29 -7.00 -3.78
CA THR A 3 -12.05 -7.48 -2.42
C THR A 3 -13.38 -7.38 -1.67
N LEU A 4 -14.06 -8.52 -1.50
CA LEU A 4 -15.23 -8.60 -0.64
C LEU A 4 -14.80 -8.10 0.74
N SER A 5 -15.36 -6.97 1.17
CA SER A 5 -15.06 -6.41 2.48
C SER A 5 -15.78 -7.27 3.51
N SER A 6 -15.04 -7.81 4.49
CA SER A 6 -15.64 -8.61 5.56
C SER A 6 -16.72 -7.82 6.27
N THR A 7 -17.76 -8.53 6.68
CA THR A 7 -18.90 -7.99 7.41
C THR A 7 -18.70 -8.15 8.91
N LEU A 8 -19.01 -7.10 9.66
CA LEU A 8 -18.90 -7.09 11.11
C LEU A 8 -20.23 -6.68 11.74
N PHE A 9 -20.65 -7.44 12.73
CA PHE A 9 -21.91 -7.24 13.44
C PHE A 9 -21.65 -7.00 14.93
N PRO A 10 -21.83 -5.79 15.45
CA PRO A 10 -21.69 -5.49 16.87
C PRO A 10 -23.01 -5.79 17.59
N CYS A 11 -23.06 -6.76 18.51
CA CYS A 11 -24.19 -7.01 19.39
C CYS A 11 -24.04 -6.18 20.67
N TYR A 12 -24.92 -5.21 20.89
CA TYR A 12 -24.84 -4.28 22.03
C TYR A 12 -26.22 -3.85 22.54
N ALA A 13 -26.30 -3.45 23.82
CA ALA A 13 -27.51 -2.86 24.37
C ALA A 13 -27.64 -1.39 23.94
N ALA A 14 -28.86 -0.85 23.86
CA ALA A 14 -29.09 0.53 23.42
C ALA A 14 -28.25 1.60 24.18
N GLY A 15 -27.97 1.37 25.48
CA GLY A 15 -27.11 2.24 26.29
C GLY A 15 -25.64 2.30 25.83
N ASP A 16 -25.15 1.25 25.18
CA ASP A 16 -23.78 1.14 24.67
C ASP A 16 -23.59 1.74 23.27
N ARG A 17 -24.65 2.26 22.65
CA ARG A 17 -24.62 2.80 21.27
C ARG A 17 -23.47 3.79 21.02
N PRO A 18 -23.15 4.74 21.92
CA PRO A 18 -22.01 5.66 21.71
C PRO A 18 -20.67 4.93 21.58
N THR A 19 -20.43 3.92 22.43
CA THR A 19 -19.21 3.11 22.41
C THR A 19 -19.16 2.23 21.16
N ALA A 20 -20.26 1.55 20.84
CA ALA A 20 -20.36 0.72 19.64
C ALA A 20 -20.17 1.53 18.35
N ALA A 21 -20.76 2.73 18.27
CA ALA A 21 -20.60 3.64 17.13
C ALA A 21 -19.15 4.12 16.98
N ALA A 22 -18.47 4.46 18.08
CA ALA A 22 -17.06 4.88 18.04
C ALA A 22 -16.14 3.75 17.57
N VAL A 23 -16.37 2.51 18.06
CA VAL A 23 -15.64 1.32 17.63
C VAL A 23 -15.92 1.01 16.16
N ALA A 24 -17.18 1.04 15.73
CA ALA A 24 -17.58 0.83 14.35
C ALA A 24 -16.85 1.81 13.41
N ALA A 25 -16.94 3.11 13.71
CA ALA A 25 -16.30 4.13 12.90
C ALA A 25 -14.77 3.97 12.85
N PHE A 26 -14.14 3.54 13.95
CA PHE A 26 -12.71 3.23 13.98
C PHE A 26 -12.37 2.03 13.08
N LEU A 27 -13.14 0.95 13.15
CA LEU A 27 -12.89 -0.27 12.36
C LEU A 27 -13.19 -0.07 10.87
N GLU A 28 -14.22 0.67 10.49
CA GLU A 28 -14.53 0.97 9.08
C GLU A 28 -13.42 1.77 8.42
N ARG A 29 -12.88 2.78 9.12
CA ARG A 29 -11.71 3.54 8.64
C ARG A 29 -10.44 2.69 8.65
N GLY A 30 -10.25 1.88 9.70
CA GLY A 30 -9.03 1.18 10.05
C GLY A 30 -8.85 -0.19 9.38
N ALA A 31 -9.75 -1.10 9.72
CA ALA A 31 -9.75 -2.48 9.28
C ALA A 31 -10.40 -2.67 7.91
N GLY A 32 -11.28 -1.74 7.54
CA GLY A 32 -11.97 -1.70 6.26
C GLY A 32 -12.87 -2.91 6.05
N VAL A 33 -13.60 -3.19 7.12
CA VAL A 33 -14.79 -4.02 7.21
C VAL A 33 -16.03 -3.16 7.02
N ARG A 34 -17.16 -3.78 6.70
CA ARG A 34 -18.47 -3.11 6.71
C ARG A 34 -19.17 -3.43 8.03
N VAL A 35 -19.59 -2.41 8.77
CA VAL A 35 -20.23 -2.61 10.08
C VAL A 35 -21.74 -2.42 10.01
N PHE A 36 -22.50 -3.40 10.48
CA PHE A 36 -23.96 -3.36 10.58
C PHE A 36 -24.39 -2.85 11.96
N LEU A 37 -24.16 -1.55 12.21
CA LEU A 37 -24.33 -0.95 13.54
C LEU A 37 -25.80 -0.95 14.01
N ASP A 38 -26.75 -0.60 13.14
CA ASP A 38 -28.15 -0.45 13.53
C ASP A 38 -28.83 -1.81 13.74
N GLU A 39 -28.52 -2.77 12.88
CA GLU A 39 -28.98 -4.14 13.03
C GLU A 39 -28.39 -4.82 14.27
N GLY A 40 -27.23 -4.34 14.73
CA GLY A 40 -26.51 -4.77 15.93
C GLY A 40 -27.17 -4.44 17.27
N GLU A 41 -28.02 -3.41 17.31
CA GLU A 41 -28.66 -2.95 18.55
C GLU A 41 -29.73 -3.95 19.04
N MET A 42 -29.65 -4.34 20.31
CA MET A 42 -30.67 -5.18 20.94
C MET A 42 -32.01 -4.43 21.04
N ARG A 43 -33.09 -5.08 20.59
CA ARG A 43 -34.44 -4.54 20.75
C ARG A 43 -34.98 -4.79 22.16
N PRO A 44 -36.01 -4.05 22.61
CA PRO A 44 -36.64 -4.29 23.90
C PRO A 44 -37.11 -5.75 24.04
N GLY A 45 -36.62 -6.45 25.07
CA GLY A 45 -36.95 -7.85 25.33
C GLY A 45 -36.03 -8.88 24.65
N GLU A 46 -35.11 -8.45 23.78
CA GLU A 46 -34.03 -9.31 23.29
C GLU A 46 -32.91 -9.41 24.33
N ASP A 47 -32.19 -10.53 24.31
CA ASP A 47 -30.96 -10.71 25.08
C ASP A 47 -29.75 -10.86 24.15
N LEU A 48 -28.55 -10.79 24.74
CA LEU A 48 -27.29 -10.84 24.02
C LEU A 48 -27.06 -12.18 23.29
N VAL A 49 -27.64 -13.26 23.81
CA VAL A 49 -27.51 -14.62 23.25
C VAL A 49 -28.34 -14.73 21.97
N ALA A 50 -29.59 -14.31 22.01
CA ALA A 50 -30.47 -14.24 20.85
C ALA A 50 -29.85 -13.34 19.77
N LYS A 51 -29.34 -12.17 20.17
CA LYS A 51 -28.73 -11.24 19.24
C LYS A 51 -27.47 -11.79 18.57
N ALA A 52 -26.61 -12.46 19.34
CA ALA A 52 -25.42 -13.11 18.79
C ALA A 52 -25.76 -14.21 17.78
N ARG A 53 -26.87 -14.96 17.99
CA ARG A 53 -27.33 -15.98 17.03
C ARG A 53 -27.83 -15.38 15.72
N ASP A 54 -28.56 -14.26 15.79
CA ASP A 54 -29.02 -13.53 14.59
C ASP A 54 -27.84 -12.95 13.80
N ALA A 55 -26.79 -12.52 14.50
CA ALA A 55 -25.59 -11.93 13.93
C ALA A 55 -24.66 -12.91 13.19
N ARG A 56 -24.90 -14.23 13.28
CA ARG A 56 -24.04 -15.28 12.68
C ARG A 56 -23.98 -15.27 11.16
N MET A 57 -24.86 -14.49 10.49
CA MET A 57 -24.74 -14.25 9.05
C MET A 57 -23.52 -13.40 8.68
N ALA A 58 -22.87 -12.74 9.64
CA ALA A 58 -21.67 -11.95 9.42
C ALA A 58 -20.39 -12.77 9.56
N ASP A 59 -19.30 -12.31 8.93
CA ASP A 59 -17.98 -12.94 9.07
C ASP A 59 -17.42 -12.78 10.49
N ILE A 60 -17.74 -11.65 11.13
CA ILE A 60 -17.26 -11.27 12.45
C ILE A 60 -18.41 -10.76 13.32
N VAL A 61 -18.50 -11.26 14.54
CA VAL A 61 -19.43 -10.77 15.56
C VAL A 61 -18.63 -10.16 16.72
N LEU A 62 -18.99 -8.93 17.13
CA LEU A 62 -18.46 -8.31 18.34
C LEU A 62 -19.54 -8.24 19.40
N VAL A 63 -19.31 -8.85 20.55
CA VAL A 63 -20.28 -8.86 21.65
C VAL A 63 -19.86 -7.84 22.70
N PHE A 64 -20.68 -6.82 22.93
CA PHE A 64 -20.42 -5.74 23.88
C PHE A 64 -21.04 -6.08 25.23
N PHE A 65 -20.17 -6.25 26.22
CA PHE A 65 -20.53 -6.46 27.61
C PHE A 65 -20.57 -5.14 28.35
N SER A 66 -21.74 -4.86 28.92
CA SER A 66 -22.00 -3.74 29.83
C SER A 66 -22.97 -4.20 30.92
N ARG A 67 -23.21 -3.34 31.90
CA ARG A 67 -24.28 -3.50 32.89
C ARG A 67 -25.67 -3.58 32.25
N ASP A 68 -25.85 -3.00 31.07
CA ASP A 68 -27.13 -2.96 30.36
C ASP A 68 -27.36 -4.20 29.48
N SER A 69 -26.28 -4.85 29.02
CA SER A 69 -26.36 -6.06 28.20
C SER A 69 -26.23 -7.36 28.99
N MET A 70 -25.60 -7.32 30.17
CA MET A 70 -25.33 -8.50 30.99
C MET A 70 -26.49 -8.82 31.95
N PRO A 71 -27.03 -10.05 31.92
CA PRO A 71 -27.96 -10.47 32.95
C PRO A 71 -27.23 -10.68 34.30
N PRO A 72 -27.91 -10.43 35.44
CA PRO A 72 -27.29 -10.49 36.77
C PRO A 72 -26.81 -11.90 37.19
N ARG A 73 -27.39 -12.96 36.59
CA ARG A 73 -26.93 -14.34 36.71
C ARG A 73 -26.94 -14.96 35.33
N TRP A 74 -25.77 -15.37 34.84
CA TRP A 74 -25.63 -15.93 33.51
C TRP A 74 -24.99 -17.31 33.57
N ALA A 75 -25.83 -18.34 33.62
CA ALA A 75 -25.36 -19.72 33.72
C ALA A 75 -24.67 -20.13 32.42
N ARG A 76 -23.57 -20.87 32.51
CA ARG A 76 -22.76 -21.30 31.36
C ARG A 76 -23.60 -21.95 30.25
N ALA A 77 -24.53 -22.83 30.62
CA ALA A 77 -25.44 -23.52 29.70
C ALA A 77 -26.37 -22.59 28.89
N GLN A 78 -26.51 -21.31 29.28
CA GLN A 78 -27.37 -20.35 28.59
C GLN A 78 -26.65 -19.62 27.44
N TRP A 79 -25.33 -19.51 27.49
CA TRP A 79 -24.56 -18.70 26.54
C TRP A 79 -23.44 -19.45 25.83
N GLU A 80 -22.95 -20.57 26.37
CA GLU A 80 -21.81 -21.29 25.82
C GLU A 80 -22.06 -21.77 24.38
N ASP A 81 -23.22 -22.35 24.11
CA ASP A 81 -23.56 -22.81 22.77
C ASP A 81 -23.58 -21.64 21.78
N ALA A 82 -24.29 -20.56 22.10
CA ALA A 82 -24.45 -19.41 21.21
C ALA A 82 -23.18 -18.59 20.97
N LEU A 83 -22.28 -18.52 21.96
CA LEU A 83 -21.09 -17.65 21.90
C LEU A 83 -19.80 -18.40 21.63
N VAL A 84 -19.78 -19.73 21.72
CA VAL A 84 -18.55 -20.54 21.56
C VAL A 84 -18.74 -21.65 20.55
N HIS A 85 -19.68 -22.57 20.79
CA HIS A 85 -19.79 -23.79 19.96
C HIS A 85 -20.41 -23.53 18.59
N GLU A 86 -21.55 -22.83 18.55
CA GLU A 86 -22.26 -22.53 17.31
C GLU A 86 -21.42 -21.64 16.37
N PRO A 87 -20.82 -20.51 16.81
CA PRO A 87 -20.00 -19.69 15.92
C PRO A 87 -18.77 -20.44 15.38
N ALA A 88 -18.13 -21.26 16.22
CA ALA A 88 -16.98 -22.06 15.79
C ALA A 88 -17.35 -23.12 14.74
N ALA A 89 -18.52 -23.75 14.88
CA ALA A 89 -19.02 -24.72 13.89
C ALA A 89 -19.37 -24.05 12.54
N GLU A 90 -19.78 -22.78 12.58
CA GLU A 90 -20.18 -22.00 11.41
C GLU A 90 -19.02 -21.19 10.80
N GLY A 91 -17.82 -21.22 11.41
CA GLY A 91 -16.66 -20.44 10.98
C GLY A 91 -16.77 -18.93 11.27
N VAL A 92 -17.74 -18.52 12.10
CA VAL A 92 -17.97 -17.12 12.49
C VAL A 92 -16.99 -16.74 13.60
N ARG A 93 -16.25 -15.64 13.40
CA ARG A 93 -15.29 -15.16 14.40
C ARG A 93 -15.98 -14.25 15.40
N ILE A 94 -15.86 -14.59 16.68
CA ILE A 94 -16.45 -13.78 17.76
C ILE A 94 -15.38 -13.10 18.60
N GLY A 95 -15.57 -11.81 18.87
CA GLY A 95 -14.72 -11.01 19.75
C GLY A 95 -15.54 -10.40 20.88
N PHE A 96 -14.98 -10.38 22.09
CA PHE A 96 -15.70 -9.94 23.28
C PHE A 96 -15.18 -8.58 23.74
N VAL A 97 -16.06 -7.58 23.78
CA VAL A 97 -15.72 -6.20 24.14
C VAL A 97 -16.28 -5.92 25.53
N ARG A 98 -15.47 -5.39 26.43
CA ARG A 98 -15.95 -4.84 27.70
C ARG A 98 -16.09 -3.32 27.58
N SER A 99 -17.32 -2.83 27.70
CA SER A 99 -17.68 -1.41 27.55
C SER A 99 -17.60 -0.61 28.86
N ASP A 100 -17.77 -1.27 30.01
CA ASP A 100 -17.76 -0.65 31.33
C ASP A 100 -17.05 -1.52 32.38
N ASP A 101 -17.40 -1.39 33.66
CA ASP A 101 -16.81 -2.16 34.76
C ASP A 101 -17.46 -3.53 35.00
N CYS A 102 -18.33 -4.01 34.09
CA CYS A 102 -18.89 -5.35 34.17
C CYS A 102 -17.79 -6.44 34.13
N VAL A 103 -18.11 -7.63 34.63
CA VAL A 103 -17.18 -8.75 34.68
C VAL A 103 -17.72 -9.90 33.83
N PRO A 104 -17.41 -9.94 32.52
CA PRO A 104 -17.84 -11.03 31.66
C PRO A 104 -17.13 -12.34 32.02
N PRO A 105 -17.70 -13.51 31.66
CA PRO A 105 -17.09 -14.81 31.93
C PRO A 105 -15.65 -14.90 31.41
N ALA A 106 -14.71 -15.31 32.27
CA ALA A 106 -13.28 -15.29 31.97
C ALA A 106 -12.84 -16.23 30.82
N VAL A 107 -13.67 -17.23 30.52
CA VAL A 107 -13.43 -18.22 29.45
C VAL A 107 -13.68 -17.66 28.06
N LEU A 108 -14.38 -16.51 27.94
CA LEU A 108 -14.66 -15.88 26.66
C LEU A 108 -13.41 -15.14 26.15
N LYS A 109 -12.86 -15.62 25.04
CA LYS A 109 -11.66 -15.10 24.39
C LYS A 109 -11.86 -15.09 22.86
N PRO A 110 -11.24 -14.14 22.15
CA PRO A 110 -10.43 -13.02 22.64
C PRO A 110 -11.26 -11.90 23.27
N ARG A 111 -10.69 -11.19 24.25
CA ARG A 111 -11.36 -10.11 25.00
C ARG A 111 -10.62 -8.78 24.84
N PHE A 112 -11.37 -7.70 24.64
CA PHE A 112 -10.87 -6.35 24.42
C PHE A 112 -11.45 -5.39 25.45
N GLU A 113 -10.57 -4.62 26.09
CA GLU A 113 -10.90 -3.70 27.18
C GLU A 113 -11.13 -2.29 26.61
N LEU A 114 -12.38 -1.94 26.30
CA LEU A 114 -12.70 -0.70 25.58
C LEU A 114 -13.44 0.35 26.42
N ALA A 115 -13.54 0.14 27.74
CA ALA A 115 -14.04 1.16 28.66
C ALA A 115 -13.20 2.44 28.55
N GLY A 116 -13.83 3.55 28.18
CA GLY A 116 -13.15 4.83 27.92
C GLY A 116 -12.41 4.92 26.57
N LEU A 117 -12.58 3.94 25.68
CA LEU A 117 -12.03 3.89 24.32
C LEU A 117 -10.50 4.12 24.22
N PRO A 118 -9.68 3.40 25.00
CA PRO A 118 -8.22 3.52 24.90
C PRO A 118 -7.70 3.05 23.54
N LEU A 119 -6.76 3.80 22.96
CA LEU A 119 -6.24 3.54 21.61
C LEU A 119 -5.55 2.18 21.47
N LYS A 120 -4.78 1.75 22.47
CA LYS A 120 -4.04 0.48 22.39
C LYS A 120 -4.98 -0.73 22.24
N PRO A 121 -5.97 -0.96 23.13
CA PRO A 121 -6.98 -2.00 22.93
C PRO A 121 -7.80 -1.85 21.64
N LEU A 122 -8.10 -0.63 21.19
CA LEU A 122 -8.76 -0.41 19.89
C LEU A 122 -7.90 -0.90 18.72
N ARG A 123 -6.59 -0.63 18.74
CA ARG A 123 -5.64 -1.13 17.73
C ARG A 123 -5.49 -2.65 17.80
N GLU A 124 -5.45 -3.24 18.98
CA GLU A 124 -5.45 -4.70 19.16
C GLU A 124 -6.72 -5.32 18.56
N LEU A 125 -7.90 -4.75 18.81
CA LEU A 125 -9.15 -5.16 18.18
C LEU A 125 -9.10 -5.01 16.65
N LYS A 126 -8.62 -3.87 16.14
CA LYS A 126 -8.48 -3.63 14.70
C LYS A 126 -7.59 -4.67 14.03
N ARG A 127 -6.42 -4.98 14.61
CA ARG A 127 -5.50 -6.00 14.10
C ARG A 127 -6.15 -7.39 14.14
N TRP A 128 -6.85 -7.71 15.21
CA TRP A 128 -7.62 -8.95 15.28
C TRP A 128 -8.68 -9.04 14.18
N VAL A 129 -9.49 -7.99 13.97
CA VAL A 129 -10.49 -7.94 12.89
C VAL A 129 -9.83 -8.15 11.52
N ARG A 130 -8.69 -7.51 11.27
CA ARG A 130 -7.94 -7.64 9.99
C ARG A 130 -7.35 -9.02 9.76
N HIS A 131 -6.89 -9.71 10.80
CA HIS A 131 -6.26 -11.02 10.69
C HIS A 131 -7.30 -12.14 10.52
N HIS A 132 -7.75 -12.37 9.29
CA HIS A 132 -8.51 -13.56 8.91
C HIS A 132 -7.55 -14.74 8.69
N GLU A 133 -7.30 -15.52 9.76
CA GLU A 133 -6.39 -16.68 9.81
C GLU A 133 -4.92 -16.37 9.45
N PRO A 134 -3.95 -17.18 9.91
CA PRO A 134 -2.57 -17.08 9.45
C PRO A 134 -2.53 -17.51 7.98
N ARG A 135 -2.84 -16.61 7.05
CA ARG A 135 -2.26 -16.70 5.72
C ARG A 135 -0.77 -16.75 5.94
N TYR A 136 -0.11 -17.77 5.41
CA TYR A 136 1.35 -17.77 5.23
C TYR A 136 1.69 -16.61 4.30
N HIS A 137 1.69 -15.38 4.82
CA HIS A 137 2.37 -14.26 4.23
C HIS A 137 3.76 -14.26 4.88
N GLU A 138 4.78 -14.29 4.03
CA GLU A 138 6.10 -13.83 4.43
C GLU A 138 5.95 -12.47 5.14
N PRO A 139 6.80 -12.18 6.14
CA PRO A 139 6.65 -10.96 6.90
C PRO A 139 6.66 -9.76 5.94
N ALA A 140 5.65 -8.91 6.07
CA ALA A 140 5.65 -7.55 5.53
C ALA A 140 7.02 -6.91 5.78
N TYR A 141 7.50 -6.11 4.83
CA TYR A 141 8.83 -5.50 4.82
C TYR A 141 9.43 -5.29 6.23
N ILE A 142 10.59 -5.89 6.49
CA ILE A 142 11.29 -5.75 7.76
C ILE A 142 12.32 -4.62 7.64
N PRO A 143 12.17 -3.52 8.41
CA PRO A 143 13.13 -2.42 8.36
C PRO A 143 14.54 -2.88 8.75
N PRO A 144 15.60 -2.31 8.15
CA PRO A 144 16.98 -2.60 8.52
C PRO A 144 17.22 -2.28 9.99
N PRO A 145 18.14 -3.00 10.67
CA PRO A 145 18.45 -2.81 12.09
C PRO A 145 19.22 -1.48 12.30
N VAL A 146 18.53 -0.36 12.14
CA VAL A 146 19.00 0.95 12.60
C VAL A 146 18.81 1.07 14.12
N PRO A 147 19.69 1.80 14.82
CA PRO A 147 19.48 2.10 16.23
C PRO A 147 18.11 2.75 16.42
N ARG A 148 17.33 2.25 17.39
CA ARG A 148 16.09 2.94 17.78
C ARG A 148 16.42 4.39 18.08
N CYS A 149 15.60 5.32 17.61
CA CYS A 149 15.75 6.74 17.92
C CYS A 149 14.96 7.07 19.19
N PRO A 150 15.56 7.01 20.41
CA PRO A 150 14.85 7.36 21.64
C PRO A 150 14.32 8.79 21.59
N GLY A 151 13.15 9.02 22.18
CA GLY A 151 12.54 10.35 22.31
C GLY A 151 11.46 10.71 21.28
N HIS A 152 11.08 9.78 20.39
CA HIS A 152 10.06 10.04 19.35
C HIS A 152 8.68 9.42 19.65
N ASP A 153 8.41 8.98 20.88
CA ASP A 153 7.16 8.28 21.24
C ASP A 153 5.91 9.11 20.90
N ALA A 154 5.96 10.43 21.14
CA ALA A 154 4.88 11.34 20.76
C ALA A 154 4.70 11.43 19.24
N GLY A 155 5.79 11.45 18.48
CA GLY A 155 5.76 11.46 17.01
C GLY A 155 5.20 10.15 16.44
N LEU A 156 5.57 9.01 17.02
CA LEU A 156 5.05 7.70 16.64
C LEU A 156 3.54 7.58 16.86
N GLU A 157 3.03 8.14 17.96
CA GLU A 157 1.59 8.12 18.23
C GLU A 157 0.82 9.03 17.26
N VAL A 158 1.36 10.21 16.93
CA VAL A 158 0.79 11.11 15.92
C VAL A 158 0.72 10.41 14.56
N LEU A 159 1.80 9.74 14.13
CA LEU A 159 1.80 8.95 12.90
C LEU A 159 0.81 7.79 12.97
N GLY A 160 0.74 7.08 14.10
CA GLY A 160 -0.24 6.01 14.34
C GLY A 160 -1.68 6.47 14.07
N ILE A 161 -2.06 7.61 14.65
CA ILE A 161 -3.40 8.20 14.46
C ILE A 161 -3.60 8.66 13.01
N ALA A 162 -2.58 9.26 12.40
CA ALA A 162 -2.69 9.86 11.07
C ALA A 162 -2.79 8.83 9.94
N ILE A 163 -2.00 7.75 10.00
CA ILE A 163 -1.80 6.83 8.86
C ILE A 163 -1.97 5.34 9.17
N ALA A 164 -1.93 4.89 10.44
CA ALA A 164 -2.21 3.49 10.78
C ALA A 164 -3.68 3.26 11.16
N ASP A 165 -4.29 4.22 11.87
CA ASP A 165 -5.68 4.12 12.33
C ASP A 165 -6.69 4.53 11.25
N ARG A 166 -6.23 5.23 10.22
CA ARG A 166 -6.98 5.63 9.03
C ARG A 166 -6.04 5.72 7.83
N ALA A 167 -6.59 5.75 6.62
CA ALA A 167 -5.80 6.08 5.44
C ALA A 167 -5.40 7.55 5.50
N GLY A 168 -4.17 7.87 5.13
CA GLY A 168 -3.66 9.23 5.19
C GLY A 168 -2.27 9.37 4.57
N ARG A 169 -1.73 10.58 4.61
CA ARG A 169 -0.36 10.85 4.21
C ARG A 169 0.35 11.68 5.27
N GLU A 170 1.61 11.36 5.54
CA GLU A 170 2.44 12.14 6.46
C GLU A 170 3.87 12.24 5.95
N THR A 171 4.56 13.29 6.38
CA THR A 171 5.96 13.54 6.04
C THR A 171 6.80 13.59 7.32
N VAL A 172 7.95 12.92 7.31
CA VAL A 172 8.92 12.93 8.39
C VAL A 172 10.29 13.32 7.87
N GLU A 173 11.07 14.03 8.68
CA GLU A 173 12.42 14.45 8.31
C GLU A 173 13.45 13.32 8.45
N SER A 174 13.12 12.26 9.19
CA SER A 174 14.03 11.17 9.53
C SER A 174 13.50 9.82 9.07
N LEU A 175 14.28 9.14 8.22
CA LEU A 175 14.03 7.75 7.85
C LEU A 175 14.05 6.81 9.07
N GLY A 176 14.82 7.14 10.13
CA GLY A 176 14.81 6.39 11.39
C GLY A 176 13.43 6.38 12.05
N LEU A 177 12.74 7.53 12.07
CA LEU A 177 11.37 7.61 12.58
C LEU A 177 10.39 6.81 11.72
N ALA A 178 10.55 6.85 10.39
CA ALA A 178 9.74 6.03 9.50
C ALA A 178 9.92 4.53 9.75
N PHE A 179 11.15 4.09 10.01
CA PHE A 179 11.40 2.69 10.36
C PHE A 179 10.84 2.28 11.72
N GLU A 180 10.95 3.13 12.74
CA GLU A 180 10.29 2.86 14.03
C GLU A 180 8.76 2.78 13.87
N PHE A 181 8.17 3.65 13.05
CA PHE A 181 6.75 3.57 12.71
C PHE A 181 6.40 2.24 12.05
N VAL A 182 7.14 1.83 11.02
CA VAL A 182 6.92 0.53 10.36
C VAL A 182 7.04 -0.62 11.37
N ARG A 183 8.04 -0.62 12.26
CA ARG A 183 8.19 -1.65 13.30
C ARG A 183 6.97 -1.73 14.22
N ALA A 184 6.41 -0.60 14.61
CA ALA A 184 5.31 -0.52 15.56
C ALA A 184 3.93 -0.83 14.93
N TYR A 185 3.74 -0.49 13.65
CA TYR A 185 2.44 -0.48 12.98
C TYR A 185 2.33 -1.39 11.75
N ARG A 186 3.34 -2.22 11.44
CA ARG A 186 3.30 -3.08 10.25
C ARG A 186 2.05 -3.97 10.17
N ASP A 187 1.58 -4.49 11.30
CA ASP A 187 0.43 -5.41 11.34
C ASP A 187 -0.91 -4.68 11.08
N ASP A 188 -0.88 -3.34 10.95
CA ASP A 188 -2.03 -2.52 10.56
C ASP A 188 -2.21 -2.42 9.04
N PHE A 189 -1.25 -2.88 8.25
CA PHE A 189 -1.26 -2.84 6.78
C PHE A 189 -1.33 -4.24 6.18
N ASP A 190 -1.84 -4.34 4.95
CA ASP A 190 -1.86 -5.58 4.16
C ASP A 190 -0.44 -5.91 3.66
N GLU A 191 0.31 -4.87 3.24
CA GLU A 191 1.69 -4.95 2.79
C GLU A 191 2.33 -3.54 2.87
N ILE A 192 3.66 -3.50 2.95
CA ILE A 192 4.45 -2.27 3.00
C ILE A 192 5.43 -2.26 1.83
N PHE A 193 5.30 -1.26 0.97
CA PHE A 193 6.18 -1.05 -0.17
C PHE A 193 7.12 0.11 0.11
N VAL A 194 8.41 -0.09 -0.13
CA VAL A 194 9.43 0.93 0.09
C VAL A 194 10.02 1.34 -1.25
N LEU A 195 9.94 2.63 -1.53
CA LEU A 195 10.47 3.23 -2.76
C LEU A 195 11.55 4.24 -2.37
N GLU A 196 12.79 3.93 -2.72
CA GLU A 196 13.90 4.87 -2.66
C GLU A 196 13.74 5.89 -3.80
N CYS A 197 13.50 7.15 -3.44
CA CYS A 197 13.13 8.23 -4.35
C CYS A 197 14.31 9.11 -4.78
N ALA A 198 15.46 8.98 -4.13
CA ALA A 198 16.64 9.80 -4.43
C ALA A 198 17.09 9.62 -5.88
N ASN A 199 17.16 10.73 -6.64
CA ASN A 199 17.65 10.72 -8.03
C ASN A 199 16.89 9.77 -8.96
N ARG A 200 15.59 9.58 -8.71
CA ARG A 200 14.74 8.66 -9.46
C ARG A 200 13.64 9.40 -10.18
N THR A 201 13.43 9.02 -11.43
CA THR A 201 12.32 9.53 -12.24
C THR A 201 11.00 8.91 -11.77
N LEU A 202 9.89 9.59 -12.04
CA LEU A 202 8.57 9.08 -11.66
C LEU A 202 8.23 7.77 -12.38
N SER A 203 8.64 7.61 -13.65
CA SER A 203 8.43 6.37 -14.39
C SER A 203 9.18 5.20 -13.77
N ALA A 204 10.41 5.44 -13.28
CA ALA A 204 11.22 4.46 -12.57
C ALA A 204 10.62 4.07 -11.22
N LEU A 205 10.02 5.01 -10.50
CA LEU A 205 9.33 4.72 -9.23
C LEU A 205 8.02 3.97 -9.45
N ALA A 206 7.22 4.38 -10.45
CA ALA A 206 6.01 3.67 -10.85
C ALA A 206 6.32 2.24 -11.31
N GLY A 207 7.38 2.06 -12.10
CA GLY A 207 7.87 0.76 -12.56
C GLY A 207 8.29 -0.16 -11.41
N ASP A 208 9.03 0.36 -10.43
CA ASP A 208 9.46 -0.39 -9.25
C ASP A 208 8.27 -0.82 -8.39
N LEU A 209 7.35 0.11 -8.11
CA LEU A 209 6.12 -0.22 -7.41
C LEU A 209 5.29 -1.26 -8.16
N GLY A 210 5.13 -1.12 -9.48
CA GLY A 210 4.47 -2.09 -10.34
C GLY A 210 5.09 -3.47 -10.20
N ALA A 211 6.42 -3.57 -10.24
CA ALA A 211 7.14 -4.83 -10.07
C ALA A 211 6.92 -5.44 -8.68
N GLN A 212 7.00 -4.65 -7.59
CA GLN A 212 6.73 -5.11 -6.23
C GLN A 212 5.27 -5.59 -6.05
N LEU A 213 4.33 -5.00 -6.78
CA LEU A 213 2.92 -5.41 -6.81
C LEU A 213 2.64 -6.59 -7.77
N GLY A 214 3.62 -7.05 -8.54
CA GLY A 214 3.45 -8.08 -9.58
C GLY A 214 2.64 -7.62 -10.80
N LEU A 215 2.61 -6.32 -11.08
CA LEU A 215 1.90 -5.70 -12.20
C LEU A 215 2.84 -5.43 -13.38
N ARG A 216 2.37 -5.67 -14.61
CA ARG A 216 3.02 -5.20 -15.84
C ARG A 216 2.42 -3.86 -16.26
N LEU A 217 3.23 -2.81 -16.27
CA LEU A 217 2.88 -1.42 -16.58
C LEU A 217 3.25 -1.06 -18.04
N GLN A 218 2.43 -1.55 -18.96
CA GLN A 218 2.67 -1.42 -20.41
C GLN A 218 2.15 -0.12 -21.02
N GLY A 219 1.36 0.68 -20.29
CA GLY A 219 0.85 1.97 -20.77
C GLY A 219 1.91 3.06 -20.71
N ASP A 220 1.50 4.27 -21.09
CA ASP A 220 2.24 5.49 -20.76
C ASP A 220 2.21 5.77 -19.25
N LEU A 221 2.94 6.79 -18.81
CA LEU A 221 3.08 7.08 -17.38
C LEU A 221 1.73 7.39 -16.71
N ASP A 222 0.91 8.24 -17.33
CA ASP A 222 -0.38 8.66 -16.77
C ASP A 222 -1.33 7.47 -16.60
N HIS A 223 -1.47 6.64 -17.64
CA HIS A 223 -2.28 5.43 -17.58
C HIS A 223 -1.77 4.45 -16.52
N ASN A 224 -0.45 4.31 -16.38
CA ASN A 224 0.14 3.44 -15.37
C ASN A 224 -0.10 3.97 -13.95
N LEU A 225 -0.03 5.29 -13.73
CA LEU A 225 -0.32 5.92 -12.43
C LEU A 225 -1.79 5.74 -12.05
N ASP A 226 -2.72 5.88 -13.00
CA ASP A 226 -4.14 5.62 -12.77
C ASP A 226 -4.38 4.15 -12.38
N ARG A 227 -3.76 3.22 -13.10
CA ARG A 227 -3.85 1.79 -12.78
C ARG A 227 -3.29 1.46 -11.40
N LEU A 228 -2.16 2.06 -11.02
CA LEU A 228 -1.58 1.93 -9.68
C LEU A 228 -2.52 2.51 -8.61
N ARG A 229 -3.15 3.66 -8.89
CA ARG A 229 -4.11 4.31 -7.99
C ARG A 229 -5.32 3.43 -7.74
N ASP A 230 -5.91 2.86 -8.78
CA ASP A 230 -7.04 1.94 -8.68
C ASP A 230 -6.69 0.69 -7.87
N PHE A 231 -5.50 0.13 -8.10
CA PHE A 231 -5.05 -1.06 -7.39
C PHE A 231 -4.78 -0.81 -5.91
N CYS A 232 -4.05 0.27 -5.60
CA CYS A 232 -3.65 0.62 -4.23
C CYS A 232 -4.82 1.15 -3.40
N SER A 233 -5.70 1.99 -3.97
CA SER A 233 -6.80 2.64 -3.23
C SER A 233 -7.81 1.65 -2.63
N ALA A 234 -7.89 0.42 -3.15
CA ALA A 234 -8.77 -0.64 -2.65
C ALA A 234 -8.20 -1.42 -1.45
N ARG A 235 -6.91 -1.26 -1.12
CA ARG A 235 -6.18 -2.09 -0.14
C ARG A 235 -5.53 -1.21 0.93
N ARG A 236 -5.26 -1.79 2.10
CA ARG A 236 -4.60 -1.10 3.21
C ARG A 236 -3.08 -1.23 3.09
N PHE A 237 -2.50 -0.66 2.03
CA PHE A 237 -1.05 -0.63 1.89
C PHE A 237 -0.42 0.55 2.63
N LEU A 238 0.85 0.40 2.98
CA LEU A 238 1.72 1.52 3.33
C LEU A 238 2.77 1.71 2.23
N LEU A 239 2.79 2.89 1.63
CA LEU A 239 3.84 3.32 0.70
C LEU A 239 4.83 4.19 1.47
N LEU A 240 6.03 3.66 1.73
CA LEU A 240 7.14 4.42 2.29
C LEU A 240 7.99 4.99 1.16
N LEU A 241 7.89 6.30 0.94
CA LEU A 241 8.71 7.03 -0.03
C LEU A 241 9.95 7.56 0.71
N ALA A 242 11.10 6.93 0.51
CA ALA A 242 12.34 7.25 1.19
C ALA A 242 13.21 8.22 0.40
N ASP A 243 13.86 9.17 1.10
CA ASP A 243 14.73 10.22 0.55
C ASP A 243 14.05 11.06 -0.56
N VAL A 244 12.86 11.58 -0.25
CA VAL A 244 12.09 12.45 -1.15
C VAL A 244 12.74 13.83 -1.23
N ARG A 245 13.27 14.17 -2.42
CA ARG A 245 13.95 15.45 -2.70
C ARG A 245 13.20 16.36 -3.67
N THR A 246 12.35 15.79 -4.52
CA THR A 246 11.52 16.51 -5.50
C THR A 246 10.04 16.31 -5.22
N ALA A 247 9.18 17.03 -5.93
CA ALA A 247 7.74 16.88 -5.80
C ALA A 247 7.18 15.67 -6.57
N ASP A 248 7.91 15.11 -7.54
CA ASP A 248 7.40 14.05 -8.43
C ASP A 248 6.92 12.79 -7.69
N PRO A 249 7.59 12.29 -6.64
CA PRO A 249 7.09 11.15 -5.87
C PRO A 249 5.72 11.37 -5.22
N HIS A 250 5.23 12.61 -5.13
CA HIS A 250 3.91 12.90 -4.58
C HIS A 250 2.78 12.37 -5.48
N GLU A 251 3.04 12.10 -6.76
CA GLU A 251 2.08 11.44 -7.67
C GLU A 251 1.75 10.00 -7.24
N LEU A 252 2.60 9.39 -6.39
CA LEU A 252 2.39 8.06 -5.81
C LEU A 252 1.55 8.11 -4.52
N ILE A 253 0.94 9.26 -4.21
CA ILE A 253 -0.05 9.38 -3.13
C ILE A 253 -1.42 9.01 -3.69
N PHE A 254 -1.76 7.72 -3.63
CA PHE A 254 -2.99 7.19 -4.25
C PHE A 254 -4.27 7.41 -3.43
N GLY A 255 -4.15 7.62 -2.12
CA GLY A 255 -5.30 7.77 -1.22
C GLY A 255 -6.18 6.51 -1.13
N GLY A 256 -7.49 6.72 -0.99
CA GLY A 256 -8.44 5.64 -0.74
C GLY A 256 -8.17 4.97 0.61
N ARG A 257 -7.85 3.68 0.58
CA ARG A 257 -7.50 2.86 1.76
C ARG A 257 -5.99 2.80 2.03
N SER A 258 -5.16 3.17 1.06
CA SER A 258 -3.70 3.17 1.22
C SER A 258 -3.22 4.39 1.99
N SER A 259 -2.14 4.21 2.74
CA SER A 259 -1.43 5.28 3.42
C SER A 259 -0.06 5.52 2.79
N THR A 260 0.42 6.76 2.83
CA THR A 260 1.74 7.13 2.32
C THR A 260 2.55 7.82 3.40
N LEU A 261 3.78 7.37 3.63
CA LEU A 261 4.74 8.01 4.52
C LEU A 261 5.93 8.49 3.70
N LEU A 262 6.19 9.79 3.71
CA LEU A 262 7.32 10.40 3.02
C LEU A 262 8.44 10.66 4.03
N ALA A 263 9.65 10.18 3.75
CA ALA A 263 10.84 10.51 4.50
C ALA A 263 11.75 11.41 3.64
N THR A 264 12.01 12.64 4.08
CA THR A 264 12.81 13.62 3.31
C THR A 264 14.30 13.57 3.64
N GLY A 265 14.70 12.79 4.65
CA GLY A 265 16.09 12.69 5.09
C GLY A 265 16.46 11.30 5.59
N GLY A 266 17.75 10.98 5.45
CA GLY A 266 18.28 9.63 5.64
C GLY A 266 18.24 8.85 4.34
N GLY A 267 19.41 8.65 3.72
CA GLY A 267 19.53 7.81 2.53
C GLY A 267 19.33 6.34 2.90
N LEU A 268 18.61 5.62 2.04
CA LEU A 268 18.72 4.18 1.99
C LEU A 268 20.01 3.82 1.27
N GLU A 269 20.65 2.72 1.68
CA GLU A 269 21.66 2.11 0.82
C GLU A 269 20.96 1.67 -0.47
N PRO A 270 21.43 2.14 -1.64
CA PRO A 270 20.74 1.85 -2.89
C PRO A 270 20.71 0.35 -3.13
N ALA A 271 19.52 -0.16 -3.45
CA ALA A 271 19.38 -1.56 -3.80
C ALA A 271 20.28 -1.87 -5.01
N ARG A 272 21.05 -2.97 -4.94
CA ARG A 272 21.95 -3.40 -6.03
C ARG A 272 21.17 -4.10 -7.15
N ASP A 273 20.16 -3.43 -7.67
CA ASP A 273 19.35 -3.91 -8.81
C ASP A 273 19.93 -3.35 -10.13
N PRO A 274 20.13 -4.20 -11.17
CA PRO A 274 20.65 -3.75 -12.46
C PRO A 274 19.94 -2.56 -13.09
N LEU A 275 18.61 -2.44 -12.96
CA LEU A 275 17.90 -1.27 -13.49
C LEU A 275 18.29 0.03 -12.78
N ARG A 276 18.55 -0.03 -11.47
CA ARG A 276 19.05 1.11 -10.70
C ARG A 276 20.43 1.55 -11.17
N GLN A 277 21.31 0.60 -11.46
CA GLN A 277 22.64 0.90 -12.01
C GLN A 277 22.54 1.61 -13.36
N VAL A 278 21.62 1.16 -14.22
CA VAL A 278 21.35 1.83 -15.50
C VAL A 278 20.87 3.27 -15.26
N GLN A 279 19.85 3.47 -14.42
CA GLN A 279 19.33 4.82 -14.11
C GLN A 279 20.41 5.76 -13.55
N HIS A 280 21.25 5.26 -12.64
CA HIS A 280 22.35 6.05 -12.08
C HIS A 280 23.35 6.51 -13.13
N ALA A 281 23.65 5.69 -14.14
CA ALA A 281 24.58 6.06 -15.21
C ALA A 281 24.04 7.21 -16.10
N PHE A 282 22.72 7.40 -16.13
CA PHE A 282 22.06 8.47 -16.88
C PHE A 282 21.72 9.71 -16.01
N THR A 283 21.80 9.62 -14.68
CA THR A 283 21.61 10.77 -13.77
C THR A 283 22.91 11.57 -13.66
N PRO A 284 22.87 12.92 -13.75
CA PRO A 284 23.72 13.68 -14.68
C PRO A 284 25.02 12.94 -15.06
N LEU A 285 25.06 12.43 -16.30
CA LEU A 285 26.14 11.63 -16.92
C LEU A 285 27.39 11.55 -16.05
N ASP A 286 27.52 10.42 -15.32
CA ASP A 286 28.71 10.18 -14.51
C ASP A 286 29.94 10.30 -15.43
N PRO A 287 30.83 11.30 -15.22
CA PRO A 287 31.96 11.54 -16.10
C PRO A 287 32.97 10.37 -16.12
N ALA A 288 32.85 9.41 -15.19
CA ALA A 288 33.63 8.18 -15.19
C ALA A 288 33.12 7.11 -16.17
N THR A 289 31.86 7.18 -16.60
CA THR A 289 31.25 6.15 -17.48
C THR A 289 31.66 6.39 -18.94
N SER A 290 32.29 5.40 -19.56
CA SER A 290 32.65 5.50 -20.98
C SER A 290 31.40 5.43 -21.89
N TRP A 291 31.43 6.07 -23.07
CA TRP A 291 30.32 6.00 -24.02
C TRP A 291 29.92 4.56 -24.38
N THR A 292 30.90 3.68 -24.57
CA THR A 292 30.67 2.25 -24.85
C THR A 292 29.94 1.56 -23.71
N GLU A 293 30.32 1.84 -22.47
CA GLU A 293 29.67 1.30 -21.27
C GLU A 293 28.25 1.83 -21.11
N LEU A 294 28.04 3.14 -21.31
CA LEU A 294 26.72 3.77 -21.28
C LEU A 294 25.78 3.13 -22.31
N CYS A 295 26.27 2.87 -23.53
CA CYS A 295 25.52 2.14 -24.56
C CYS A 295 25.24 0.68 -24.19
N GLY A 296 26.13 0.03 -23.44
CA GLY A 296 25.90 -1.30 -22.88
C GLY A 296 24.78 -1.29 -21.84
N LEU A 297 24.82 -0.33 -20.92
CA LEU A 297 23.83 -0.12 -19.88
C LEU A 297 22.45 0.23 -20.46
N ALA A 298 22.37 1.10 -21.47
CA ALA A 298 21.10 1.44 -22.12
C ALA A 298 20.42 0.21 -22.73
N ARG A 299 21.17 -0.65 -23.43
CA ARG A 299 20.65 -1.90 -24.02
C ARG A 299 20.22 -2.91 -22.95
N LEU A 300 20.97 -2.98 -21.83
CA LEU A 300 20.59 -3.79 -20.69
C LEU A 300 19.27 -3.27 -20.07
N GLY A 301 19.18 -1.96 -19.82
CA GLY A 301 17.99 -1.33 -19.26
C GLY A 301 16.76 -1.51 -20.15
N ARG A 302 16.91 -1.33 -21.47
CA ARG A 302 15.85 -1.62 -22.45
C ARG A 302 15.33 -3.05 -22.34
N ARG A 303 16.24 -4.03 -22.29
CA ARG A 303 15.85 -5.45 -22.16
C ARG A 303 15.10 -5.70 -20.85
N LEU A 304 15.65 -5.25 -19.73
CA LEU A 304 15.09 -5.48 -18.40
C LEU A 304 13.72 -4.82 -18.24
N THR A 305 13.57 -3.57 -18.70
CA THR A 305 12.28 -2.86 -18.66
C THR A 305 11.24 -3.54 -19.55
N GLN A 306 11.60 -4.05 -20.74
CA GLN A 306 10.69 -4.82 -21.59
C GLN A 306 10.26 -6.15 -20.95
N GLU A 307 11.21 -6.91 -20.39
CA GLU A 307 10.94 -8.19 -19.73
C GLU A 307 9.98 -8.02 -18.53
N GLN A 308 10.20 -6.98 -17.72
CA GLN A 308 9.36 -6.62 -16.58
C GLN A 308 8.07 -5.90 -16.98
N GLY A 309 7.94 -5.48 -18.24
CA GLY A 309 6.79 -4.73 -18.73
C GLY A 309 6.68 -3.32 -18.13
N ARG A 310 7.79 -2.60 -18.00
CA ARG A 310 7.91 -1.22 -17.50
C ARG A 310 8.14 -0.26 -18.67
N LEU A 311 7.14 -0.13 -19.56
CA LEU A 311 7.35 0.53 -20.85
C LEU A 311 7.53 2.05 -20.75
N ALA A 312 6.88 2.71 -19.78
CA ALA A 312 7.08 4.14 -19.56
C ALA A 312 8.53 4.48 -19.18
N GLU A 313 9.14 3.67 -18.33
CA GLU A 313 10.55 3.80 -17.95
C GLU A 313 11.49 3.42 -19.09
N CYS A 314 11.16 2.39 -19.87
CA CYS A 314 11.90 2.08 -21.08
C CYS A 314 11.93 3.28 -22.04
N TYR A 315 10.79 3.94 -22.22
CA TYR A 315 10.68 5.09 -23.11
C TYR A 315 11.54 6.27 -22.62
N GLU A 316 11.47 6.61 -21.34
CA GLU A 316 12.29 7.67 -20.74
C GLU A 316 13.80 7.37 -20.88
N LEU A 317 14.22 6.13 -20.59
CA LEU A 317 15.61 5.71 -20.80
C LEU A 317 16.05 5.86 -22.26
N MET A 318 15.17 5.54 -23.22
CA MET A 318 15.49 5.72 -24.65
C MET A 318 15.59 7.20 -25.03
N GLN A 319 14.80 8.08 -24.42
CA GLN A 319 14.92 9.52 -24.62
C GLN A 319 16.27 10.06 -24.11
N GLU A 320 16.68 9.65 -22.90
CA GLU A 320 17.97 10.03 -22.32
C GLU A 320 19.13 9.52 -23.17
N TRP A 321 19.07 8.25 -23.61
CA TRP A 321 20.10 7.67 -24.47
C TRP A 321 20.16 8.33 -25.86
N HIS A 322 19.00 8.67 -26.43
CA HIS A 322 18.91 9.40 -27.69
C HIS A 322 19.54 10.80 -27.59
N ALA A 323 19.23 11.54 -26.52
CA ALA A 323 19.80 12.86 -26.27
C ALA A 323 21.32 12.78 -26.07
N ALA A 324 21.82 11.79 -25.32
CA ALA A 324 23.25 11.58 -25.15
C ALA A 324 23.93 11.23 -26.49
N ALA A 325 23.32 10.39 -27.31
CA ALA A 325 23.84 10.03 -28.63
C ALA A 325 23.91 11.24 -29.58
N GLN A 326 22.97 12.17 -29.48
CA GLN A 326 22.97 13.42 -30.24
C GLN A 326 24.19 14.29 -29.89
N VAL A 327 24.51 14.41 -28.60
CA VAL A 327 25.69 15.13 -28.11
C VAL A 327 26.99 14.45 -28.57
N HIS A 328 27.03 13.13 -28.55
CA HIS A 328 28.20 12.34 -28.98
C HIS A 328 28.33 12.20 -30.51
N GLY A 329 27.29 12.54 -31.29
CA GLY A 329 27.26 12.36 -32.74
C GLY A 329 27.17 10.89 -33.19
N ASP A 330 26.72 9.98 -32.32
CA ASP A 330 26.61 8.55 -32.63
C ASP A 330 25.30 8.24 -33.36
N ARG A 331 25.35 8.31 -34.69
CA ARG A 331 24.19 8.07 -35.55
C ARG A 331 23.60 6.67 -35.41
N LYS A 332 24.41 5.64 -35.14
CA LYS A 332 23.92 4.28 -35.00
C LYS A 332 23.02 4.15 -33.77
N VAL A 333 23.44 4.78 -32.67
CA VAL A 333 22.67 4.81 -31.43
C VAL A 333 21.41 5.68 -31.57
N LEU A 334 21.48 6.78 -32.32
CA LEU A 334 20.29 7.60 -32.62
C LEU A 334 19.20 6.77 -33.33
N ASP A 335 19.56 5.97 -34.34
CA ASP A 335 18.62 5.05 -35.00
C ASP A 335 18.05 4.01 -34.04
N GLU A 336 18.91 3.37 -33.26
CA GLU A 336 18.52 2.30 -32.34
C GLU A 336 17.53 2.79 -31.29
N SER A 337 17.85 3.90 -30.63
CA SER A 337 16.96 4.52 -29.63
C SER A 337 15.65 5.03 -30.25
N ALA A 338 15.70 5.64 -31.44
CA ALA A 338 14.50 6.14 -32.13
C ALA A 338 13.54 5.02 -32.55
N ARG A 339 14.04 3.90 -33.08
CA ARG A 339 13.23 2.73 -33.45
C ARG A 339 12.43 2.20 -32.26
N GLU A 340 13.08 2.09 -31.11
CA GLU A 340 12.44 1.59 -29.89
C GLU A 340 11.38 2.58 -29.38
N MET A 341 11.66 3.88 -29.41
CA MET A 341 10.67 4.91 -29.05
C MET A 341 9.45 4.89 -29.99
N VAL A 342 9.65 4.72 -31.31
CA VAL A 342 8.55 4.58 -32.28
C VAL A 342 7.67 3.37 -31.92
N TRP A 343 8.28 2.20 -31.69
CA TRP A 343 7.55 0.98 -31.33
C TRP A 343 6.72 1.15 -30.05
N ILE A 344 7.27 1.81 -29.03
CA ILE A 344 6.54 2.09 -27.78
C ILE A 344 5.36 3.04 -28.04
N LEU A 345 5.57 4.13 -28.78
CA LEU A 345 4.52 5.10 -29.08
C LEU A 345 3.36 4.48 -29.88
N GLU A 346 3.66 3.62 -30.85
CA GLU A 346 2.65 2.83 -31.58
C GLU A 346 1.87 1.92 -30.63
N GLY A 347 2.57 1.24 -29.71
CA GLY A 347 1.95 0.40 -28.68
C GLY A 347 1.01 1.17 -27.75
N TRP A 348 1.25 2.46 -27.54
CA TRP A 348 0.38 3.36 -26.77
C TRP A 348 -0.71 4.04 -27.62
N GLY A 349 -0.76 3.79 -28.93
CA GLY A 349 -1.70 4.44 -29.84
C GLY A 349 -1.36 5.90 -30.19
N ARG A 350 -0.13 6.36 -29.92
CA ARG A 350 0.36 7.71 -30.22
C ARG A 350 0.96 7.79 -31.63
N GLU A 351 0.15 7.41 -32.63
CA GLU A 351 0.59 7.22 -34.02
C GLU A 351 1.17 8.48 -34.68
N GLU A 352 0.68 9.67 -34.33
CA GLU A 352 1.18 10.93 -34.88
C GLU A 352 2.60 11.25 -34.39
N GLU A 353 2.87 11.00 -33.12
CA GLU A 353 4.19 11.19 -32.53
C GLU A 353 5.19 10.16 -33.03
N ALA A 354 4.75 8.90 -33.14
CA ALA A 354 5.52 7.83 -33.77
C ALA A 354 5.93 8.21 -35.20
N ARG A 355 4.98 8.63 -36.05
CA ARG A 355 5.26 9.10 -37.43
C ARG A 355 6.14 10.34 -37.47
N SER A 356 6.01 11.26 -36.51
CA SER A 356 6.87 12.45 -36.42
C SER A 356 8.32 12.08 -36.09
N LEU A 357 8.52 11.17 -35.13
CA LEU A 357 9.83 10.65 -34.77
C LEU A 357 10.45 9.83 -35.91
N ASP A 358 9.66 8.98 -36.57
CA ASP A 358 10.11 8.16 -37.68
C ASP A 358 10.51 8.99 -38.91
N ARG A 359 9.77 10.07 -39.20
CA ARG A 359 10.16 11.01 -40.27
C ARG A 359 11.47 11.74 -39.94
N ARG A 360 11.66 12.20 -38.71
CA ARG A 360 12.94 12.83 -38.30
C ARG A 360 14.10 11.86 -38.46
N ARG A 361 13.92 10.63 -37.98
CA ARG A 361 14.85 9.52 -38.19
C ARG A 361 15.14 9.34 -39.68
N ALA A 362 14.12 9.18 -40.52
CA ALA A 362 14.27 8.99 -41.96
C ALA A 362 15.04 10.14 -42.64
N ILE A 363 14.79 11.40 -42.29
CA ILE A 363 15.51 12.55 -42.85
C ILE A 363 17.00 12.52 -42.45
N GLU A 364 17.30 12.26 -41.18
CA GLU A 364 18.68 12.14 -40.69
C GLU A 364 19.46 10.96 -41.34
N PHE A 365 18.73 9.95 -41.84
CA PHE A 365 19.30 8.82 -42.59
C PHE A 365 19.29 9.02 -44.12
N ASP A 366 18.30 9.69 -44.70
CA ASP A 366 18.18 9.97 -46.14
C ASP A 366 19.23 10.99 -46.62
N ASP A 367 19.76 11.84 -45.73
CA ASP A 367 20.97 12.64 -45.98
C ASP A 367 22.20 11.75 -46.35
N GLN A 368 22.12 10.43 -46.24
CA GLN A 368 23.14 9.47 -46.70
C GLN A 368 22.95 8.98 -48.15
N MET A 369 21.81 9.23 -48.81
CA MET A 369 21.55 8.79 -50.19
C MET A 369 21.85 9.85 -51.26
N HIS A 370 22.61 10.91 -50.91
CA HIS A 370 23.31 11.70 -51.93
C HIS A 370 24.51 10.92 -52.45
N LEU A 371 24.22 10.02 -53.41
CA LEU A 371 25.21 9.46 -54.33
C LEU A 371 25.98 10.62 -54.98
N PRO A 372 27.32 10.60 -55.01
CA PRO A 372 28.07 11.55 -55.81
C PRO A 372 27.70 11.31 -57.28
N PHE A 373 27.17 12.34 -57.94
CA PHE A 373 26.99 12.36 -59.39
C PHE A 373 28.34 12.37 -60.12
#